data_AF-A0A2M8EMC0-F1
#
_entry.id   AF-A0A2M8EMC0-F1
#
_cell.length_a   1.000
_cell.length_b   1.000
_cell.length_c   1.000
_cell.angle_alpha   90.00
_cell.angle_beta   90.00
_cell.angle_gamma   90.00
#
_symmetry.space_group_name_H-M   'P 1'
#
loop_
_entity.id
_entity.type
_entity.pdbx_description
1 polymer ?
#
loop_
_entity_poly.entity_id
_entity_poly.type
_entity_poly.pdbx_seq_one_letter_code
_entity_poly.pdbx_strand_id
1 'polypeptide(L)'
;MSHFDIKLISKISHEVMSPIISSKWALEILLNDKNLNIEEDKRIFLKNIYINLNRISTISNKLINYSRYSVNELLPIFLDADISNLLKKIVKGLSNDFADANIKVLIEGTGFIKPVDQSMVEFIFSSLIHNSIV
;
A
#
# COMPACT_ATOMS: atom_id res chain seq x y z
N MET A 1 -8.98 23.06 -8.65
CA MET A 1 -9.01 21.60 -8.41
C MET A 1 -9.53 20.95 -9.67
N SER A 2 -8.79 20.01 -10.26
CA SER A 2 -9.21 19.35 -11.49
C SER A 2 -10.36 18.37 -11.23
N HIS A 3 -11.13 18.00 -12.26
CA HIS A 3 -12.15 16.95 -12.15
C HIS A 3 -11.54 15.59 -11.69
N PHE A 4 -10.26 15.37 -12.02
CA PHE A 4 -9.50 14.21 -11.57
C PHE A 4 -9.26 14.22 -10.05
N ASP A 5 -8.90 15.38 -9.47
CA ASP A 5 -8.65 15.52 -8.03
C ASP A 5 -9.90 15.21 -7.19
N ILE A 6 -11.09 15.63 -7.66
CA ILE A 6 -12.36 15.36 -6.96
C ILE A 6 -12.66 13.85 -6.95
N LYS A 7 -12.48 13.17 -8.09
CA LYS A 7 -12.66 11.71 -8.18
C LYS A 7 -11.66 10.96 -7.31
N LEU A 8 -10.40 11.42 -7.29
CA LEU A 8 -9.36 10.84 -6.46
C LEU A 8 -9.68 10.98 -4.97
N ILE A 9 -10.02 12.20 -4.51
CA ILE A 9 -10.39 12.45 -3.11
C ILE A 9 -11.61 11.61 -2.70
N SER A 10 -12.62 11.51 -3.56
CA SER A 10 -13.79 10.67 -3.31
C SER A 10 -13.42 9.20 -3.14
N LYS A 11 -12.57 8.65 -4.03
CA LYS A 11 -12.10 7.27 -3.95
C LYS A 11 -11.29 7.00 -2.68
N ILE A 12 -10.34 7.87 -2.36
CA ILE A 12 -9.52 7.79 -1.14
C ILE A 12 -10.41 7.86 0.09
N SER A 13 -11.37 8.77 0.13
CA SER A 13 -12.31 8.89 1.25
C SER A 13 -13.07 7.59 1.48
N HIS A 14 -13.55 6.95 0.40
CA HIS A 14 -14.23 5.66 0.49
C HIS A 14 -13.29 4.55 1.00
N GLU A 15 -12.08 4.46 0.46
CA GLU A 15 -11.08 3.46 0.87
C GLU A 15 -10.61 3.62 2.32
N VAL A 16 -10.60 4.84 2.86
CA VAL A 16 -10.28 5.12 4.27
C VAL A 16 -11.48 4.89 5.18
N MET A 17 -12.69 5.28 4.76
CA MET A 17 -13.88 5.17 5.61
C MET A 17 -14.26 3.72 5.90
N SER A 18 -14.09 2.82 4.92
CA SER A 18 -14.39 1.39 5.09
C SER A 18 -13.62 0.72 6.25
N PRO A 19 -12.28 0.76 6.32
CA PRO A 19 -11.53 0.20 7.45
C PRO A 19 -11.78 0.94 8.77
N ILE A 20 -12.08 2.26 8.75
CA ILE A 20 -12.47 3.00 9.96
C ILE A 20 -13.78 2.44 10.54
N ILE A 21 -14.81 2.31 9.70
CA ILE A 21 -16.11 1.78 10.11
C ILE A 21 -15.94 0.37 10.67
N SER A 22 -15.24 -0.51 9.95
CA SER A 22 -14.99 -1.88 10.39
C SER A 22 -14.28 -1.94 11.75
N SER A 23 -13.25 -1.12 11.96
CA SER A 23 -12.56 -1.01 13.26
C SER A 23 -13.47 -0.49 14.36
N LYS A 24 -14.33 0.49 14.06
CA LYS A 24 -15.29 1.04 15.04
C LYS A 24 -16.29 -0.03 15.49
N TRP A 25 -16.85 -0.81 14.57
CA TRP A 25 -17.75 -1.91 14.91
C TRP A 25 -17.06 -2.98 15.76
N ALA A 26 -15.84 -3.36 15.41
CA ALA A 26 -15.05 -4.31 16.21
C ALA A 26 -14.79 -3.79 17.63
N LEU A 27 -14.49 -2.49 17.78
CA LEU A 27 -14.35 -1.84 19.09
C LEU A 27 -15.68 -1.78 19.85
N GLU A 28 -16.79 -1.47 19.19
CA GLU A 28 -18.12 -1.43 19.82
C GLU A 28 -18.51 -2.81 20.38
N ILE A 29 -18.19 -3.89 19.69
CA ILE A 29 -18.39 -5.26 20.19
C ILE A 29 -17.49 -5.52 21.39
N LEU A 30 -16.19 -5.24 21.28
CA LEU A 30 -15.23 -5.44 22.38
C LEU A 30 -15.59 -4.68 23.66
N LEU A 31 -16.17 -3.48 23.53
CA LEU A 31 -16.51 -2.61 24.67
C LEU A 31 -17.87 -2.96 25.30
N ASN A 32 -18.86 -3.39 24.51
CA ASN A 32 -20.24 -3.53 24.97
C ASN A 32 -20.70 -4.98 25.16
N ASP A 33 -20.05 -5.96 24.54
CA ASP A 33 -20.44 -7.36 24.68
C ASP A 33 -19.85 -7.98 25.96
N LYS A 34 -20.66 -8.00 27.01
CA LYS A 34 -20.33 -8.58 28.32
C LYS A 34 -20.19 -10.10 28.29
N ASN A 35 -20.66 -10.76 27.23
CA ASN A 35 -20.60 -12.21 27.05
C ASN A 35 -19.40 -12.63 26.18
N LEU A 36 -18.65 -11.67 25.63
CA LEU A 36 -17.42 -11.91 24.91
C LEU A 36 -16.32 -12.37 25.88
N ASN A 37 -16.36 -13.65 26.28
CA ASN A 37 -15.54 -14.21 27.35
C ASN A 37 -14.39 -15.07 26.85
N ILE A 38 -14.34 -15.41 25.55
CA ILE A 38 -13.27 -16.21 24.98
C ILE A 38 -12.16 -15.29 24.52
N GLU A 39 -10.95 -15.52 25.04
CA GLU A 39 -9.75 -14.75 24.68
C GLU A 39 -9.47 -14.78 23.17
N GLU A 40 -9.81 -15.88 22.51
CA GLU A 40 -9.70 -16.05 21.06
C GLU A 40 -10.62 -15.11 20.28
N ASP A 41 -11.88 -14.92 20.70
CA ASP A 41 -12.81 -13.99 20.05
C ASP A 41 -12.30 -12.55 20.14
N LYS A 42 -11.79 -12.16 21.32
CA LYS A 42 -11.15 -10.85 21.52
C LYS A 42 -9.95 -10.67 20.61
N ARG A 43 -9.12 -11.70 20.49
CA ARG A 43 -7.94 -11.70 19.61
C ARG A 43 -8.32 -11.51 18.15
N ILE A 44 -9.42 -12.10 17.69
CA ILE A 44 -9.92 -11.91 16.32
C ILE A 44 -10.30 -10.44 16.07
N PHE A 45 -11.09 -9.83 16.96
CA PHE A 45 -11.49 -8.41 16.81
C PHE A 45 -10.28 -7.47 16.87
N LEU A 46 -9.35 -7.70 17.80
CA LEU A 46 -8.11 -6.92 17.89
C LEU A 46 -7.24 -7.07 16.63
N LYS A 47 -7.14 -8.28 16.08
CA LYS A 47 -6.44 -8.54 14.82
C LYS A 47 -7.08 -7.81 13.65
N ASN A 48 -8.42 -7.82 13.56
CA ASN A 48 -9.15 -7.08 12.54
C ASN A 48 -8.89 -5.58 12.63
N ILE A 49 -8.93 -5.00 13.84
CA ILE A 49 -8.59 -3.59 14.06
C ILE A 49 -7.16 -3.30 13.61
N TYR A 50 -6.19 -4.13 14.01
CA TYR A 50 -4.79 -3.97 13.63
C TYR A 50 -4.60 -3.97 12.10
N ILE A 51 -5.20 -4.93 11.39
CA ILE A 51 -5.14 -5.02 9.93
C ILE A 51 -5.74 -3.76 9.28
N ASN A 52 -6.89 -3.30 9.77
CA ASN A 52 -7.55 -2.11 9.26
C ASN A 52 -6.72 -0.83 9.51
N LEU A 53 -6.06 -0.71 10.67
CA LEU A 53 -5.16 0.41 10.97
C LEU A 53 -3.93 0.41 10.05
N ASN A 54 -3.34 -0.76 9.78
CA ASN A 54 -2.26 -0.88 8.81
C ASN A 54 -2.71 -0.46 7.40
N ARG A 55 -3.91 -0.88 6.98
CA ARG A 55 -4.48 -0.47 5.69
C ARG A 55 -4.67 1.05 5.59
N ILE A 56 -5.16 1.69 6.65
CA ILE A 56 -5.26 3.16 6.72
C ILE A 56 -3.88 3.81 6.58
N SER A 57 -2.88 3.30 7.29
CA SER A 57 -1.49 3.79 7.18
C SER A 57 -0.95 3.70 5.74
N THR A 58 -1.18 2.57 5.06
CA THR A 58 -0.81 2.42 3.65
C THR A 58 -1.49 3.45 2.76
N ILE A 59 -2.79 3.72 2.94
CA ILE A 59 -3.52 4.71 2.14
C ILE A 59 -2.99 6.13 2.42
N SER A 60 -2.74 6.47 3.69
CA SER A 60 -2.16 7.77 4.07
C SER A 60 -0.78 7.99 3.45
N ASN A 61 0.08 6.97 3.43
CA ASN A 61 1.39 7.05 2.78
C ASN A 61 1.27 7.26 1.27
N LYS A 62 0.32 6.59 0.61
CA LYS A 62 0.02 6.82 -0.83
C LYS A 62 -0.42 8.26 -1.08
N LEU A 63 -1.25 8.84 -0.21
CA LEU A 63 -1.71 10.23 -0.32
C LEU A 63 -0.58 11.25 -0.11
N ILE A 64 0.30 11.01 0.87
CA ILE A 64 1.50 11.86 1.09
C ILE A 64 2.40 11.85 -0.14
N ASN A 65 2.66 10.67 -0.70
CA ASN A 65 3.46 10.55 -1.90
C ASN A 65 2.79 11.26 -3.09
N TYR A 66 1.49 11.08 -3.29
CA TYR A 66 0.73 11.82 -4.31
C TYR A 66 0.84 13.33 -4.14
N SER A 67 0.65 13.83 -2.91
CA SER A 67 0.79 15.26 -2.60
C SER A 67 2.16 15.80 -3.04
N ARG A 68 3.23 15.10 -2.66
CA ARG A 68 4.61 15.45 -3.04
C ARG A 68 4.82 15.49 -4.56
N TYR A 69 4.20 14.57 -5.31
CA TYR A 69 4.24 14.58 -6.78
C TYR A 69 3.40 15.70 -7.40
N SER A 70 2.22 15.99 -6.84
CA SER A 70 1.26 16.95 -7.41
C SER A 70 1.71 18.41 -7.30
N VAL A 71 2.54 18.75 -6.30
CA VAL A 71 2.99 20.13 -6.06
C VAL A 71 4.29 20.46 -6.82
N ASN A 72 4.83 19.56 -7.66
CA ASN A 72 6.13 19.74 -8.33
C ASN A 72 7.31 20.00 -7.36
N GLU A 73 7.15 19.72 -6.06
CA GLU A 73 8.16 19.97 -5.03
C GLU A 73 9.32 18.97 -5.05
N LEU A 74 9.17 17.85 -5.75
CA LEU A 74 10.24 16.89 -6.00
C LEU A 74 10.70 17.01 -7.46
N LEU A 75 11.77 17.78 -7.67
CA LEU A 75 12.55 17.65 -8.90
C LEU A 75 13.18 16.26 -8.92
N PRO A 76 12.92 15.43 -9.96
CA PRO A 76 13.50 14.10 -10.02
C PRO A 76 15.02 14.16 -9.98
N ILE A 77 15.62 13.39 -9.09
CA ILE A 77 17.08 13.31 -8.97
C ILE A 77 17.53 12.13 -9.83
N PHE A 78 17.96 12.43 -11.05
CA PHE A 78 18.45 11.41 -11.97
C PHE A 78 19.87 11.00 -11.62
N LEU A 79 20.04 9.75 -11.20
CA LEU A 79 21.33 9.10 -11.01
C LEU A 79 21.37 7.81 -11.82
N ASP A 80 22.56 7.43 -12.31
CA ASP A 80 22.73 6.16 -12.98
C ASP A 80 22.39 5.02 -12.01
N ALA A 81 21.35 4.26 -12.35
CA ALA A 81 20.92 3.11 -11.58
C ALA A 81 20.70 1.90 -12.49
N ASP A 82 21.07 0.71 -12.00
CA ASP A 82 20.73 -0.56 -12.63
C ASP A 82 19.27 -0.91 -12.31
N ILE A 83 18.38 -0.61 -13.25
CA ILE A 83 16.94 -0.84 -13.13
C ILE A 83 16.65 -2.34 -12.99
N SER A 84 17.46 -3.23 -13.60
CA SER A 84 17.27 -4.68 -13.46
C SER A 84 17.46 -5.11 -12.00
N ASN A 85 18.49 -4.57 -11.32
CA ASN A 85 18.70 -4.84 -9.89
C ASN A 85 17.64 -4.19 -9.02
N LEU A 86 17.14 -3.02 -9.40
CA LEU A 86 16.06 -2.33 -8.71
C LEU A 86 14.76 -3.15 -8.72
N LEU A 87 14.36 -3.63 -9.90
CA LEU A 87 13.17 -4.48 -10.06
C LEU A 87 13.28 -5.79 -9.25
N LYS A 88 14.46 -6.42 -9.24
CA LYS A 88 14.72 -7.60 -8.40
C LYS A 88 14.53 -7.31 -6.91
N LYS A 89 14.97 -6.15 -6.43
CA LYS A 89 14.76 -5.73 -5.02
C LYS A 89 13.28 -5.53 -4.72
N ILE A 90 12.55 -4.84 -5.60
CA ILE A 90 11.10 -4.59 -5.45
C ILE A 90 10.33 -5.91 -5.39
N VAL A 91 10.56 -6.82 -6.35
CA VAL A 91 9.90 -8.13 -6.39
C VAL A 91 10.23 -8.96 -5.16
N LYS A 92 11.48 -8.93 -4.69
CA LYS A 92 11.87 -9.62 -3.44
C LYS A 92 11.12 -9.07 -2.23
N GLY A 93 10.91 -7.75 -2.17
CA GLY A 93 10.14 -7.09 -1.12
C GLY A 93 8.67 -7.51 -1.08
N LEU A 94 8.09 -7.87 -2.23
CA LEU A 94 6.70 -8.31 -2.40
C LEU A 94 6.54 -9.85 -2.40
N SER A 95 7.60 -10.59 -2.07
CA SER A 95 7.62 -12.06 -2.17
C SER A 95 6.51 -12.76 -1.38
N ASN A 96 6.16 -12.25 -0.20
CA ASN A 96 5.06 -12.80 0.60
C ASN A 96 3.71 -12.61 -0.10
N ASP A 97 3.45 -11.41 -0.66
CA ASP A 97 2.20 -11.11 -1.37
C ASP A 97 2.00 -12.02 -2.59
N PHE A 98 3.08 -12.34 -3.32
CA PHE A 98 3.03 -13.28 -4.44
C PHE A 98 2.80 -14.74 -4.01
N ALA A 99 3.38 -15.15 -2.87
CA ALA A 99 3.21 -16.50 -2.33
C ALA A 99 1.77 -16.74 -1.90
N ASP A 100 1.18 -15.76 -1.20
CA ASP A 100 -0.22 -15.81 -0.77
C ASP A 100 -1.19 -15.85 -1.96
N ALA A 101 -0.85 -15.20 -3.07
CA ALA A 101 -1.63 -15.18 -4.31
C ALA A 101 -1.31 -16.34 -5.29
N ASN A 102 -0.35 -17.22 -4.97
CA ASN A 102 0.15 -18.30 -5.84
C ASN A 102 0.59 -17.82 -7.26
N ILE A 103 1.24 -16.66 -7.32
CA ILE A 103 1.71 -16.03 -8.56
C ILE A 103 3.20 -16.35 -8.77
N LYS A 104 3.55 -16.79 -9.97
CA LYS A 104 4.96 -16.92 -10.39
C LYS A 104 5.44 -15.62 -11.03
N VAL A 105 6.54 -15.08 -10.53
CA VAL A 105 7.15 -13.86 -11.06
C VAL A 105 8.41 -14.21 -11.87
N LEU A 106 8.50 -13.68 -13.08
CA LEU A 106 9.64 -13.82 -13.97
C LEU A 106 10.22 -12.42 -14.24
N ILE A 107 11.53 -12.26 -14.03
CA ILE A 107 12.25 -11.04 -14.37
C ILE A 107 13.31 -11.40 -15.40
N GLU A 108 13.15 -10.90 -16.62
CA GLU A 108 14.12 -11.08 -17.70
C GLU A 108 14.97 -9.82 -17.88
N GLY A 109 16.27 -10.00 -18.14
CA GLY A 109 17.23 -8.92 -18.40
C GLY A 109 18.17 -8.61 -17.23
N THR A 110 19.35 -8.09 -17.57
CA THR A 110 20.43 -7.74 -16.63
C THR A 110 21.20 -6.53 -17.13
N GLY A 111 21.70 -5.69 -16.20
CA GLY A 111 22.64 -4.61 -16.53
C GLY A 111 21.99 -3.44 -17.26
N PHE A 112 20.70 -3.20 -17.04
CA PHE A 112 20.01 -2.06 -17.65
C PHE A 112 20.25 -0.78 -16.83
N ILE A 113 21.39 -0.14 -17.07
CA ILE A 113 21.81 1.09 -16.40
C ILE A 113 21.28 2.31 -17.15
N LYS A 114 20.50 3.15 -16.46
CA LYS A 114 20.01 4.43 -16.99
C LYS A 114 19.96 5.49 -15.90
N PRO A 115 20.11 6.77 -16.26
CA PRO A 115 19.84 7.87 -15.36
C PRO A 115 18.33 7.89 -15.05
N VAL A 116 17.97 7.59 -13.81
CA VAL A 116 16.60 7.56 -13.31
C VAL A 116 16.53 8.10 -11.89
N ASP A 117 15.36 8.58 -11.48
CA ASP A 117 15.05 8.76 -10.07
C ASP A 117 14.67 7.41 -9.48
N GLN A 118 15.57 6.81 -8.70
CA GLN A 118 15.37 5.48 -8.13
C GLN A 118 14.10 5.39 -7.28
N SER A 119 13.80 6.44 -6.49
CA SER A 119 12.63 6.48 -5.60
C SER A 119 11.33 6.46 -6.40
N MET A 120 11.30 7.19 -7.53
CA MET A 120 10.15 7.19 -8.43
C MET A 120 9.97 5.86 -9.15
N VAL A 121 11.06 5.24 -9.62
CA VAL A 121 11.00 3.91 -10.24
C VAL A 121 10.51 2.87 -9.23
N GLU A 122 11.03 2.88 -8.00
CA GLU A 122 10.54 2.03 -6.92
C GLU A 122 9.06 2.23 -6.66
N PHE A 123 8.60 3.48 -6.56
CA PHE A 123 7.18 3.79 -6.34
C PHE A 123 6.26 3.29 -7.47
N ILE A 124 6.62 3.58 -8.73
CA ILE A 124 5.83 3.21 -9.91
C ILE A 124 5.73 1.68 -10.01
N PHE A 125 6.87 0.98 -10.01
CA PHE A 125 6.86 -0.47 -10.18
C PHE A 125 6.25 -1.19 -8.99
N SER A 126 6.50 -0.75 -7.75
CA SER A 126 5.82 -1.33 -6.58
C SER A 126 4.30 -1.18 -6.68
N SER A 127 3.82 -0.02 -7.14
CA SER A 127 2.37 0.22 -7.30
C SER A 127 1.75 -0.62 -8.41
N LEU A 128 2.41 -0.71 -9.57
CA LEU A 128 1.93 -1.52 -10.71
C LEU A 128 1.90 -3.01 -10.35
N ILE A 129 2.96 -3.50 -9.71
CA ILE A 129 3.07 -4.89 -9.29
C ILE A 129 2.02 -5.22 -8.23
N HIS A 130 1.89 -4.38 -7.19
CA HIS A 130 0.88 -4.58 -6.16
C HIS A 130 -0.54 -4.60 -6.72
N ASN A 131 -0.85 -3.69 -7.64
CA ASN A 131 -2.15 -3.70 -8.35
C ASN A 131 -2.36 -4.91 -9.26
N SER A 132 -1.31 -5.67 -9.57
CA SER A 132 -1.42 -6.91 -10.37
C SER A 132 -1.65 -8.14 -9.50
N ILE A 133 -1.42 -8.04 -8.19
CA ILE A 133 -1.65 -9.10 -7.20
C ILE A 133 -3.10 -9.02 -6.66
N VAL A 134 -3.62 -7.80 -6.48
CA VAL A 134 -4.98 -7.49 -6.01
C VAL A 134 -6.00 -7.68 -7.13
#